data_AF-A0A2N1U7T5-F1
#
_entry.id   AF-A0A2N1U7T5-F1
#
_cell.length_a   1.000
_cell.length_b   1.000
_cell.length_c   1.000
_cell.angle_alpha   90.00
_cell.angle_beta   90.00
_cell.angle_gamma   90.00
#
_symmetry.space_group_name_H-M   'P 1'
#
loop_
_entity.id
_entity.type
_entity.pdbx_description
1 polymer ?
#
loop_
_entity_poly.entity_id
_entity_poly.type
_entity_poly.pdbx_seq_one_letter_code
_entity_poly.pdbx_strand_id
1 'polypeptide(L)' 'MGFFPALLAAYTIFAFLFQTIAVGFIAQDNRCLRHRLIWALFTLLTGPIGILIYMFKGRKHV' A
#
# COMPACT_ATOMS: atom_id res chain seq x y z
N MET A 1 5.85 -27.39 18.05
CA MET A 1 4.90 -26.26 18.00
C MET A 1 5.56 -24.98 17.45
N GLY A 2 6.31 -25.05 16.35
CA GLY A 2 7.11 -23.90 15.84
C GLY A 2 6.79 -23.45 14.40
N PHE A 3 5.90 -24.15 13.69
CA PHE A 3 5.57 -23.84 12.30
C PHE A 3 4.69 -22.58 12.17
N PHE A 4 3.72 -22.42 13.09
CA PHE A 4 2.81 -21.28 13.14
C PHE A 4 3.49 -19.92 13.33
N PRO A 5 4.43 -19.73 14.27
CA PRO A 5 5.11 -18.45 14.44
C PRO A 5 6.03 -18.10 13.26
N ALA A 6 6.67 -19.10 12.64
CA ALA A 6 7.50 -18.87 11.45
C ALA A 6 6.65 -18.44 10.24
N LEU A 7 5.49 -19.08 10.01
CA LEU A 7 4.56 -18.66 8.97
C LEU A 7 3.98 -17.27 9.22
N LEU A 8 3.62 -16.97 10.47
CA LEU A 8 3.12 -15.65 10.85
C LEU A 8 4.17 -14.57 10.62
N ALA A 9 5.42 -14.82 11.00
CA ALA A 9 6.53 -13.91 10.76
C ALA A 9 6.74 -13.67 9.25
N ALA A 10 6.79 -14.74 8.44
CA ALA A 10 6.90 -14.62 6.99
C ALA A 10 5.75 -13.79 6.40
N TYR A 11 4.50 -14.07 6.81
CA TYR A 11 3.33 -13.30 6.38
C TYR A 11 3.46 -11.81 6.72
N THR A 12 3.86 -11.47 7.94
CA THR A 12 4.02 -10.06 8.34
C THR A 12 5.11 -9.35 7.54
N ILE A 13 6.25 -10.02 7.31
CA ILE A 13 7.35 -9.46 6.50
C ILE A 13 6.85 -9.20 5.06
N PHE A 14 6.17 -10.16 4.45
CA PHE A 14 5.58 -9.98 3.11
C PHE A 14 4.54 -8.85 3.08
N ALA A 15 3.71 -8.73 4.12
CA ALA A 15 2.73 -7.65 4.22
C ALA A 15 3.39 -6.26 4.28
N PHE A 16 4.46 -6.11 5.09
CA PHE A 16 5.24 -4.87 5.15
C PHE A 16 5.97 -4.57 3.84
N LEU A 17 6.51 -5.59 3.17
CA LEU A 17 7.14 -5.41 1.86
C LEU A 17 6.13 -4.88 0.83
N PHE A 18 4.96 -5.52 0.77
CA PHE A 18 3.88 -5.11 -0.13
C PHE A 18 3.41 -3.69 0.16
N GLN A 19 3.23 -3.35 1.44
CA GLN A 19 2.87 -2.01 1.92
C GLN A 19 3.88 -0.95 1.44
N THR A 20 5.17 -1.24 1.55
CA THR A 20 6.25 -0.32 1.19
C THR A 20 6.31 -0.10 -0.33
N ILE A 21 6.18 -1.17 -1.11
CA ILE A 21 6.12 -1.10 -2.57
C ILE A 21 4.89 -0.31 -3.02
N ALA A 22 3.74 -0.55 -2.39
CA ALA A 22 2.48 0.13 -2.67
C ALA A 22 2.60 1.66 -2.47
N VAL A 23 3.16 2.08 -1.33
CA VAL A 23 3.40 3.51 -1.05
C VAL A 23 4.44 4.08 -2.00
N GLY A 24 5.50 3.33 -2.32
CA GLY A 24 6.52 3.72 -3.31
C GLY A 24 5.92 3.99 -4.68
N PHE A 25 5.00 3.14 -5.14
CA PHE A 25 4.28 3.33 -6.41
C PHE A 25 3.47 4.62 -6.43
N ILE A 26 2.71 4.90 -5.36
CA ILE A 26 1.95 6.14 -5.24
C ILE A 26 2.91 7.34 -5.18
N ALA A 27 4.05 7.19 -4.51
CA ALA A 27 5.11 8.18 -4.43
C ALA A 27 5.95 8.34 -5.72
N GLN A 28 5.77 7.51 -6.74
CA GLN A 28 6.42 7.72 -8.03
C GLN A 28 5.41 8.18 -9.10
N ASP A 29 4.12 8.09 -8.80
CA ASP A 29 3.07 8.48 -9.72
C ASP A 29 2.97 10.02 -9.82
N ASN A 30 3.40 10.55 -10.96
CA ASN A 30 3.35 11.98 -11.28
C ASN A 30 1.96 12.47 -11.71
N ARG A 31 0.98 11.59 -11.91
CA ARG A 31 -0.37 12.02 -12.31
C ARG A 31 -1.11 12.72 -11.17
N CYS A 32 -0.85 12.37 -9.92
CA CYS A 32 -1.63 12.80 -8.75
C CYS A 32 -0.90 13.80 -7.84
N LEU A 33 -0.08 14.73 -8.36
CA LEU A 33 0.78 15.64 -7.56
C LEU A 33 0.08 16.32 -6.35
N ARG A 34 -1.18 16.75 -6.49
CA ARG A 34 -1.91 17.49 -5.45
C ARG A 34 -2.51 16.61 -4.34
N HIS A 35 -2.81 15.34 -4.62
CA HIS A 35 -3.44 14.41 -3.66
C HIS A 35 -2.55 13.20 -3.32
N ARG A 36 -1.33 13.13 -3.87
CA ARG A 36 -0.40 12.01 -3.70
C ARG A 36 -0.12 11.67 -2.25
N LEU A 37 0.10 12.70 -1.43
CA LEU A 37 0.41 12.56 -0.01
C LEU A 37 -0.78 11.99 0.77
N ILE A 38 -2.00 12.42 0.42
CA ILE A 38 -3.25 11.93 1.02
C ILE A 38 -3.47 10.46 0.65
N TRP A 39 -3.27 10.10 -0.62
CA TRP A 39 -3.39 8.71 -1.07
C TRP A 39 -2.31 7.81 -0.48
N ALA A 40 -1.07 8.27 -0.37
CA ALA A 40 0.02 7.53 0.28
C ALA A 40 -0.26 7.29 1.76
N LEU A 41 -0.72 8.31 2.50
CA LEU A 41 -1.15 8.19 3.90
C LEU A 41 -2.33 7.22 4.04
N PHE A 42 -3.30 7.31 3.14
CA PHE A 42 -4.46 6.43 3.14
C PHE A 42 -4.07 4.97 2.89
N THR A 43 -3.17 4.71 1.96
CA THR A 43 -2.60 3.37 1.71
C THR A 43 -1.77 2.89 2.90
N LEU A 44 -1.01 3.76 3.57
CA LEU A 44 -0.28 3.41 4.79
C LEU A 44 -1.21 2.97 5.93
N LEU A 45 -2.35 3.66 6.10
CA LEU A 45 -3.33 3.38 7.17
C LEU A 45 -4.20 2.15 6.89
N THR A 46 -4.63 1.96 5.65
CA THR A 46 -5.60 0.91 5.27
C THR A 46 -4.95 -0.29 4.59
N GLY A 47 -3.64 -0.24 4.41
CA GLY A 47 -2.86 -1.29 3.80
C GLY A 47 -3.24 -1.58 2.34
N PRO A 48 -3.43 -2.86 1.97
CA PRO A 48 -3.72 -3.25 0.59
C PRO A 48 -5.06 -2.68 0.08
N ILE A 49 -5.99 -2.36 0.97
CA ILE A 49 -7.29 -1.79 0.60
C ILE A 49 -7.11 -0.36 0.05
N GLY A 50 -6.20 0.42 0.63
CA GLY A 50 -5.96 1.80 0.20
C GLY A 50 -5.35 1.88 -1.19
N ILE A 51 -4.49 0.93 -1.58
CA ILE A 51 -3.95 0.92 -2.94
C ILE A 51 -4.98 0.48 -3.98
N LEU A 52 -5.91 -0.43 -3.63
CA LEU A 52 -7.04 -0.76 -4.49
C LEU A 52 -7.91 0.47 -4.75
N ILE A 53 -8.26 1.21 -3.70
CA ILE A 53 -9.06 2.44 -3.83
C ILE A 53 -8.30 3.50 -4.65
N TYR A 54 -6.98 3.62 -4.46
CA TYR A 54 -6.13 4.49 -5.29
C TYR A 54 -6.18 4.11 -6.78
N MET A 55 -6.04 2.82 -7.11
CA MET A 55 -6.10 2.37 -8.50
C MET A 55 -7.47 2.55 -9.15
N PHE A 56 -8.55 2.26 -8.43
CA PHE A 56 -9.91 2.32 -8.99
C PHE A 56 -10.49 3.73 -9.02
N LYS A 57 -10.21 4.55 -8.01
CA LYS A 57 -10.83 5.87 -7.82
C LYS A 57 -9.81 7.00 -7.95
N GLY A 58 -8.65 6.87 -7.32
CA GLY A 58 -7.57 7.88 -7.38
C GLY A 58 -7.08 8.16 -8.80
N ARG A 59 -6.85 7.12 -9.62
CA ARG A 59 -6.41 7.30 -11.02
C ARG A 59 -7.49 7.71 -12.02
N LYS A 60 -8.79 7.59 -11.67
CA LYS A 60 -9.90 7.94 -12.59
C LYS A 60 -10.39 9.38 -12.44
N HIS A 61 -10.07 10.03 -11.33
CA HIS A 61 -10.50 11.40 -11.01
C HIS A 61 -9.40 12.46 -11.26
N VAL A 62 -8.37 12.11 -12.04
CA VAL A 62 -7.40 13.06 -12.62
C VAL A 62 -7.59 13.12 -14.12
#